data_AF-A0A530KN45-F1
#
_entry.id   AF-A0A530KN45-F1
#
_cell.length_a   1.000
_cell.length_b   1.000
_cell.length_c   1.000
_cell.angle_alpha   90.00
_cell.angle_beta   90.00
_cell.angle_gamma   90.00
#
_symmetry.space_group_name_H-M   'P 1'
#
loop_
_entity.id
_entity.type
_entity.pdbx_description
1 polymer ?
#
loop_
_entity_poly.entity_id
_entity_poly.type
_entity_poly.pdbx_seq_one_letter_code
_entity_poly.pdbx_strand_id
1 'polypeptide(L)'
;MKAFTKIPVVDVSALGGTDPAAHAATVAKLREIASSIGFLYVSGHGIPEAVSSELIAAAKGLFDLSLPEKMKIYIGNSRNHRGYVPEGEEVFAGKTPDRKEAFDLAQDLPNDDPDYLAGNPLLGPNQWPENLPGFREAVMAYYAAAFQLGRRLLRGFSEAVGLEPTALDHLVTKPTSQ
;
A
#
# COMPACT_ATOMS: atom_id res chain seq x y z
N MET A 1 -4.38 -12.29 24.25
CA MET A 1 -5.20 -11.55 23.28
C MET A 1 -6.64 -11.52 23.78
N LYS A 2 -7.30 -10.36 23.84
CA LYS A 2 -8.75 -10.33 24.14
C LYS A 2 -9.48 -10.86 22.90
N ALA A 3 -10.38 -11.81 23.07
CA ALA A 3 -11.26 -12.24 21.99
C ALA A 3 -12.15 -11.04 21.58
N PHE A 4 -12.26 -10.78 20.28
CA PHE A 4 -13.11 -9.72 19.72
C PHE A 4 -14.05 -10.33 18.67
N THR A 5 -15.28 -9.82 18.59
CA THR A 5 -16.31 -10.29 17.64
C THR A 5 -16.53 -9.33 16.47
N LYS A 6 -15.85 -8.18 16.48
CA LYS A 6 -15.85 -7.18 15.41
C LYS A 6 -14.50 -6.48 15.33
N ILE A 7 -14.03 -6.21 14.12
CA ILE A 7 -12.87 -5.35 13.90
C ILE A 7 -13.31 -3.90 14.15
N PRO A 8 -12.61 -3.14 15.02
CA PRO A 8 -12.96 -1.75 15.30
C PRO A 8 -12.85 -0.87 14.05
N VAL A 9 -13.77 0.09 13.90
CA VAL A 9 -13.64 1.19 12.93
C VAL A 9 -13.14 2.41 13.68
N VAL A 10 -12.10 3.06 13.16
CA VAL A 10 -11.53 4.29 13.71
C VAL A 10 -11.63 5.41 12.68
N ASP A 11 -12.29 6.50 13.06
CA ASP A 11 -12.26 7.73 12.28
C ASP A 11 -10.93 8.45 12.52
N VAL A 12 -10.14 8.59 11.46
CA VAL A 12 -8.82 9.19 11.54
C VAL A 12 -8.80 10.66 11.14
N SER A 13 -9.94 11.27 10.79
CA SER A 13 -10.07 12.64 10.29
C SER A 13 -9.50 13.71 11.22
N ALA A 14 -9.39 13.42 12.53
CA ALA A 14 -8.78 14.32 13.51
C ALA A 14 -7.23 14.34 13.49
N LEU A 15 -6.54 13.31 12.97
CA LEU A 15 -5.07 13.27 12.96
C LEU A 15 -4.41 14.40 12.14
N GLY A 16 -5.14 15.02 11.21
CA GLY A 16 -4.71 16.18 10.44
C GLY A 16 -5.60 17.42 10.67
N GLY A 17 -6.44 17.39 11.70
CA GLY A 17 -7.36 18.47 12.05
C GLY A 17 -6.74 19.48 13.02
N THR A 18 -7.51 20.52 13.35
CA THR A 18 -7.08 21.60 14.25
C THR A 18 -7.59 21.47 15.68
N ASP A 19 -8.39 20.44 16.00
CA ASP A 19 -8.92 20.19 17.35
C ASP A 19 -7.96 19.26 18.13
N PRO A 20 -7.22 19.78 19.12
CA PRO A 20 -6.25 18.99 19.88
C PRO A 20 -6.89 17.87 20.71
N ALA A 21 -8.12 18.07 21.20
CA ALA A 21 -8.80 17.08 22.03
C ALA A 21 -9.26 15.90 21.17
N ALA A 22 -9.85 16.18 20.00
CA ALA A 22 -10.22 15.14 19.04
C ALA A 22 -8.98 14.38 18.54
N HIS A 23 -7.89 15.09 18.23
CA HIS A 23 -6.62 14.48 17.84
C HIS A 23 -6.09 13.51 18.91
N ALA A 24 -5.96 13.97 20.14
CA ALA A 24 -5.45 13.16 21.25
C ALA A 24 -6.34 11.92 21.51
N ALA A 25 -7.66 12.06 21.39
CA ALA A 25 -8.59 10.94 21.52
C ALA A 25 -8.38 9.89 20.41
N THR A 26 -8.17 10.31 19.16
CA THR A 26 -7.85 9.40 18.06
C THR A 26 -6.51 8.68 18.27
N VAL A 27 -5.46 9.39 18.70
CA VAL A 27 -4.15 8.78 19.02
C VAL A 27 -4.28 7.75 20.15
N ALA A 28 -5.00 8.06 21.22
CA ALA A 28 -5.26 7.13 22.31
C ALA A 28 -6.01 5.87 21.82
N LYS A 29 -6.97 6.05 20.90
CA LYS A 29 -7.72 4.93 20.31
C LYS A 29 -6.85 4.02 19.45
N LEU A 30 -5.97 4.61 18.63
CA LEU A 30 -4.98 3.85 17.86
C LEU A 30 -4.08 3.02 18.76
N ARG A 31 -3.58 3.60 19.86
CA ARG A 31 -2.75 2.90 20.86
C ARG A 31 -3.48 1.70 21.45
N GLU A 32 -4.72 1.90 21.89
CA GLU A 32 -5.55 0.86 22.49
C GLU A 32 -5.74 -0.33 21.54
N ILE A 33 -6.14 -0.06 20.30
CA ILE A 33 -6.46 -1.10 19.32
C ILE A 33 -5.20 -1.85 18.88
N ALA A 34 -4.12 -1.13 18.57
CA ALA A 34 -2.86 -1.74 18.18
C ALA A 34 -2.29 -2.65 19.28
N SER A 35 -2.45 -2.28 20.56
CA SER A 35 -1.92 -3.04 21.69
C SER A 35 -2.79 -4.24 22.11
N SER A 36 -4.05 -4.30 21.69
CA SER A 36 -5.02 -5.30 22.18
C SER A 36 -5.59 -6.22 21.12
N ILE A 37 -5.79 -5.73 19.90
CA ILE A 37 -6.43 -6.42 18.77
C ILE A 37 -5.45 -6.60 17.62
N GLY A 38 -4.67 -5.56 17.29
CA GLY A 38 -3.69 -5.58 16.21
C GLY A 38 -4.25 -5.28 14.81
N PHE A 39 -5.57 -5.09 14.67
CA PHE A 39 -6.25 -4.77 13.42
C PHE A 39 -7.37 -3.74 13.62
N LEU A 40 -7.57 -2.86 12.63
CA LEU A 40 -8.67 -1.90 12.57
C LEU A 40 -9.11 -1.63 11.12
N TYR A 41 -10.35 -1.18 10.97
CA TYR A 41 -10.82 -0.44 9.80
C TYR A 41 -10.61 1.06 10.02
N VAL A 42 -10.31 1.78 8.94
CA VAL A 42 -10.13 3.23 8.97
C VAL A 42 -11.31 3.89 8.24
N SER A 43 -11.91 4.90 8.86
CA SER A 43 -12.85 5.84 8.23
C SER A 43 -12.29 7.26 8.29
N GLY A 44 -12.87 8.21 7.55
CA GLY A 44 -12.36 9.59 7.52
C GLY A 44 -10.95 9.69 6.90
N HIS A 45 -10.56 8.72 6.06
CA HIS A 45 -9.23 8.63 5.45
C HIS A 45 -8.94 9.69 4.39
N GLY A 46 -9.97 10.27 3.78
CA GLY A 46 -9.83 11.33 2.78
C GLY A 46 -9.46 10.86 1.36
N ILE A 47 -9.20 9.56 1.13
CA ILE A 47 -9.11 8.99 -0.22
C ILE A 47 -10.45 9.19 -0.95
N PRO A 48 -10.50 9.90 -2.10
CA PRO A 48 -11.73 10.10 -2.85
C PRO A 48 -12.28 8.78 -3.40
N GLU A 49 -13.60 8.63 -3.41
CA GLU A 49 -14.28 7.42 -3.91
C GLU A 49 -13.95 7.13 -5.38
N ALA A 50 -13.81 8.17 -6.20
CA ALA A 50 -13.41 8.04 -7.61
C ALA A 50 -12.05 7.36 -7.77
N VAL A 51 -11.05 7.72 -6.95
CA VAL A 51 -9.69 7.16 -7.03
C VAL A 51 -9.71 5.65 -6.72
N SER A 52 -10.47 5.24 -5.70
CA SER A 52 -10.65 3.80 -5.39
C SER A 52 -11.40 3.07 -6.51
N SER A 53 -12.43 3.69 -7.08
CA SER A 53 -13.24 3.08 -8.14
C SER A 53 -12.45 2.92 -9.44
N GLU A 54 -11.64 3.91 -9.79
CA GLU A 54 -10.74 3.89 -10.95
C GLU A 54 -9.66 2.82 -10.79
N LEU A 55 -9.05 2.67 -9.61
CA LEU A 55 -8.13 1.57 -9.34
C LEU A 55 -8.80 0.21 -9.56
N ILE A 56 -10.00 0.01 -9.01
CA ILE A 56 -10.73 -1.27 -9.15
C ILE A 56 -11.04 -1.56 -10.62
N ALA A 57 -11.46 -0.54 -11.38
CA ALA A 57 -11.71 -0.69 -12.82
C ALA A 57 -10.43 -1.03 -13.60
N ALA A 58 -9.31 -0.36 -13.29
CA ALA A 58 -8.01 -0.63 -13.90
C ALA A 58 -7.52 -2.06 -13.59
N ALA A 59 -7.65 -2.51 -12.33
CA ALA A 59 -7.30 -3.86 -11.93
C ALA A 59 -8.13 -4.92 -12.68
N LYS A 60 -9.46 -4.73 -12.78
CA LYS A 60 -10.32 -5.60 -13.60
C LYS A 60 -9.86 -5.66 -15.06
N GLY A 61 -9.58 -4.50 -15.65
CA GLY A 61 -9.06 -4.41 -17.02
C GLY A 61 -7.77 -5.19 -17.23
N LEU A 62 -6.82 -5.13 -16.28
CA LEU A 62 -5.60 -5.94 -16.31
C LEU A 62 -5.91 -7.43 -16.26
N PHE A 63 -6.73 -7.87 -15.31
CA PHE A 63 -6.96 -9.30 -15.11
C PHE A 63 -7.85 -9.94 -16.18
N ASP A 64 -8.69 -9.14 -16.86
CA ASP A 64 -9.48 -9.55 -18.03
C ASP A 64 -8.61 -9.75 -19.30
N LEU A 65 -7.35 -9.29 -19.31
CA LEU A 65 -6.44 -9.58 -20.41
C LEU A 65 -6.11 -11.08 -20.49
N SER A 66 -5.82 -11.54 -21.71
CA SER A 66 -5.31 -12.89 -21.91
C SER A 66 -3.99 -13.12 -21.16
N LEU A 67 -3.75 -14.33 -20.68
CA LEU A 67 -2.51 -14.68 -19.99
C LEU A 67 -1.24 -14.27 -20.77
N PRO A 68 -1.12 -14.49 -22.10
CA PRO A 68 0.04 -14.02 -22.85
C PRO A 68 0.30 -12.51 -22.74
N GLU A 69 -0.75 -11.69 -22.70
CA GLU A 69 -0.61 -10.24 -22.52
C GLU A 69 -0.16 -9.88 -21.10
N LYS A 70 -0.74 -10.52 -20.08
CA LYS A 70 -0.32 -10.33 -18.67
C LYS A 70 1.13 -10.75 -18.46
N MET A 71 1.57 -11.85 -19.08
CA MET A 71 2.94 -12.36 -18.97
C MET A 71 4.01 -11.47 -19.63
N LYS A 72 3.64 -10.50 -20.50
CA LYS A 72 4.60 -9.51 -21.02
C LYS A 72 5.23 -8.67 -19.91
N ILE A 73 4.46 -8.41 -18.85
CA ILE A 73 4.90 -7.67 -17.66
C ILE A 73 5.12 -8.63 -16.47
N TYR A 74 5.45 -9.90 -16.72
CA TYR A 74 5.70 -10.89 -15.66
C TYR A 74 6.77 -10.40 -14.67
N ILE A 75 6.52 -10.59 -13.38
CA ILE A 75 7.37 -10.14 -12.29
C ILE A 75 8.82 -10.66 -12.40
N GLY A 76 9.03 -11.86 -12.94
CA GLY A 76 10.36 -12.42 -13.17
C GLY A 76 11.20 -11.71 -14.24
N ASN A 77 10.59 -10.84 -15.06
CA ASN A 77 11.31 -9.96 -15.98
C ASN A 77 11.92 -8.74 -15.27
N SER A 78 11.45 -8.43 -14.05
CA SER A 78 11.91 -7.30 -13.25
C SER A 78 13.05 -7.71 -12.32
N ARG A 79 14.05 -6.82 -12.20
CA ARG A 79 15.16 -6.96 -11.24
C ARG A 79 14.79 -6.45 -9.85
N ASN A 80 13.65 -5.79 -9.73
CA ASN A 80 13.16 -5.08 -8.55
C ASN A 80 11.78 -5.57 -8.08
N HIS A 81 11.37 -6.78 -8.50
CA HIS A 81 10.15 -7.47 -8.07
C HIS A 81 8.86 -6.69 -8.39
N ARG A 82 8.71 -6.20 -9.62
CA ARG A 82 7.53 -5.46 -10.08
C ARG A 82 6.88 -6.15 -11.27
N GLY A 83 5.55 -6.19 -11.31
CA GLY A 83 4.82 -6.72 -12.47
C GLY A 83 3.76 -7.76 -12.11
N TYR A 84 3.29 -8.45 -13.13
CA TYR A 84 2.26 -9.48 -13.02
C TYR A 84 2.78 -10.75 -12.34
N VAL A 85 1.99 -11.26 -11.40
CA VAL A 85 2.23 -12.51 -10.66
C VAL A 85 1.16 -13.52 -11.08
N PRO A 86 1.52 -14.63 -11.77
CA PRO A 86 0.57 -15.66 -12.16
C PRO A 86 0.13 -16.50 -10.95
N GLU A 87 -0.97 -17.23 -11.10
CA GLU A 87 -1.45 -18.17 -10.08
C GLU A 87 -0.38 -19.23 -9.77
N GLY A 88 -0.19 -19.49 -8.47
CA GLY A 88 0.75 -20.48 -7.96
C GLY A 88 2.21 -20.05 -7.90
N GLU A 89 2.53 -18.80 -8.27
CA GLU A 89 3.87 -18.23 -8.08
C GLU A 89 4.16 -18.04 -6.58
N GLU A 90 3.16 -17.58 -5.82
CA GLU A 90 3.26 -17.47 -4.37
C GLU A 90 2.83 -18.76 -3.68
N VAL A 91 3.64 -19.20 -2.71
CA VAL A 91 3.46 -20.46 -2.01
C VAL A 91 3.51 -20.22 -0.50
N PHE A 92 2.43 -20.60 0.18
CA PHE A 92 2.36 -20.48 1.64
C PHE A 92 3.31 -21.44 2.34
N ALA A 93 3.60 -21.14 3.61
CA ALA A 93 4.26 -22.09 4.51
C ALA A 93 3.50 -23.44 4.50
N GLY A 94 4.19 -24.51 4.11
CA GLY A 94 3.57 -25.83 3.88
C GLY A 94 3.42 -26.25 2.42
N LYS A 95 3.93 -25.45 1.45
CA LYS A 95 3.94 -25.75 0.01
C LYS A 95 2.56 -25.76 -0.66
N THR A 96 1.56 -25.14 -0.04
CA THR A 96 0.26 -24.93 -0.67
C THR A 96 0.34 -23.70 -1.57
N PRO A 97 0.13 -23.83 -2.90
CA PRO A 97 0.12 -22.68 -3.79
C PRO A 97 -1.02 -21.72 -3.42
N ASP A 98 -0.76 -20.42 -3.46
CA ASP A 98 -1.79 -19.40 -3.35
C ASP A 98 -2.59 -19.31 -4.65
N ARG A 99 -3.91 -19.35 -4.53
CA ARG A 99 -4.84 -19.34 -5.68
C ARG A 99 -5.28 -17.91 -5.98
N LYS A 100 -4.30 -17.11 -6.38
CA LYS A 100 -4.50 -15.73 -6.82
C LYS A 100 -3.53 -15.40 -7.95
N GLU A 101 -3.96 -14.52 -8.82
CA GLU A 101 -3.03 -13.70 -9.59
C GLU A 101 -2.91 -12.32 -8.93
N ALA A 102 -1.80 -11.62 -9.16
CA ALA A 102 -1.55 -10.30 -8.60
C ALA A 102 -0.78 -9.40 -9.57
N PHE A 103 -0.66 -8.13 -9.18
CA PHE A 103 0.19 -7.15 -9.84
C PHE A 103 0.93 -6.36 -8.77
N ASP A 104 2.23 -6.63 -8.67
CA ASP A 104 3.06 -6.08 -7.60
C ASP A 104 3.77 -4.83 -8.07
N LEU A 105 3.69 -3.79 -7.23
CA LEU A 105 4.22 -2.48 -7.52
C LEU A 105 4.73 -1.80 -6.24
N ALA A 106 5.56 -0.79 -6.44
CA ALA A 106 5.93 0.15 -5.38
C ALA A 106 5.88 1.58 -5.92
N GLN A 107 6.52 2.50 -5.21
CA GLN A 107 6.81 3.81 -5.77
C GLN A 107 7.54 3.64 -7.11
N ASP A 108 6.99 4.24 -8.17
CA ASP A 108 7.53 4.15 -9.52
C ASP A 108 8.78 5.02 -9.63
N LEU A 109 9.96 4.43 -9.45
CA LEU A 109 11.24 5.14 -9.56
C LEU A 109 11.67 5.23 -11.04
N PRO A 110 12.33 6.33 -11.45
CA PRO A 110 12.83 6.44 -12.81
C PRO A 110 14.00 5.48 -13.05
N ASN A 111 14.27 5.18 -14.32
CA ASN A 111 15.35 4.26 -14.73
C ASN A 111 16.76 4.75 -14.33
N ASP A 112 16.93 6.05 -14.09
CA ASP A 112 18.17 6.69 -13.67
C ASP A 112 18.24 6.94 -12.15
N ASP A 113 17.31 6.38 -11.36
CA ASP A 113 17.35 6.49 -9.91
C ASP A 113 18.66 5.87 -9.35
N PRO A 114 19.45 6.61 -8.55
CA PRO A 114 20.74 6.13 -8.06
C PRO A 114 20.66 4.82 -7.27
N ASP A 115 19.59 4.60 -6.51
CA ASP A 115 19.44 3.38 -5.71
C ASP A 115 19.09 2.19 -6.60
N TYR A 116 18.34 2.40 -7.68
CA TYR A 116 18.10 1.36 -8.67
C TYR A 116 19.39 1.01 -9.44
N LEU A 117 20.14 2.02 -9.88
CA LEU A 117 21.42 1.83 -10.58
C LEU A 117 22.48 1.16 -9.69
N ALA A 118 22.42 1.36 -8.38
CA ALA A 118 23.25 0.65 -7.39
C ALA A 118 22.90 -0.84 -7.24
N GLY A 119 21.80 -1.31 -7.85
CA GLY A 119 21.39 -2.71 -7.84
C GLY A 119 20.56 -3.11 -6.62
N ASN A 120 19.90 -2.15 -5.95
CA ASN A 120 19.01 -2.47 -4.84
C ASN A 120 17.80 -3.30 -5.32
N PRO A 121 17.56 -4.50 -4.76
CA PRO A 121 16.67 -5.51 -5.35
C PRO A 121 15.17 -5.19 -5.25
N LEU A 122 14.76 -4.09 -4.62
CA LEU A 122 13.35 -3.70 -4.45
C LEU A 122 13.08 -2.24 -4.86
N LEU A 123 14.09 -1.56 -5.39
CA LEU A 123 13.99 -0.16 -5.82
C LEU A 123 14.16 -0.12 -7.32
N GLY A 124 13.24 0.53 -8.03
CA GLY A 124 13.30 0.67 -9.48
C GLY A 124 11.93 0.98 -10.09
N PRO A 125 11.85 1.02 -11.43
CA PRO A 125 10.60 1.26 -12.14
C PRO A 125 9.62 0.10 -12.00
N ASN A 126 8.33 0.40 -12.08
CA ASN A 126 7.29 -0.61 -12.22
C ASN A 126 7.20 -1.09 -13.69
N GLN A 127 6.66 -2.30 -13.92
CA GLN A 127 6.35 -2.81 -15.26
C GLN A 127 4.89 -2.49 -15.61
N TRP A 128 4.65 -1.65 -16.62
CA TRP A 128 3.30 -1.19 -16.98
C TRP A 128 2.78 -1.87 -18.26
N PRO A 129 1.50 -2.26 -18.33
CA PRO A 129 0.90 -2.82 -19.56
C PRO A 129 0.79 -1.76 -20.66
N GLU A 130 1.28 -2.07 -21.86
CA GLU A 130 1.21 -1.15 -23.02
C GLU A 130 -0.19 -1.03 -23.62
N ASN A 131 -1.02 -2.08 -23.48
CA ASN A 131 -2.35 -2.20 -24.09
C ASN A 131 -3.49 -1.75 -23.15
N LEU A 132 -3.19 -1.11 -22.02
CA LEU A 132 -4.18 -0.57 -21.09
C LEU A 132 -3.89 0.91 -20.77
N PRO A 133 -4.28 1.83 -21.67
CA PRO A 133 -4.17 3.26 -21.41
C PRO A 133 -4.90 3.67 -20.13
N GLY A 134 -4.29 4.53 -19.30
CA GLY A 134 -4.88 4.98 -18.04
C GLY A 134 -4.61 4.06 -16.84
N PHE A 135 -4.07 2.85 -17.06
CA PHE A 135 -3.80 1.90 -15.97
C PHE A 135 -2.79 2.45 -14.98
N ARG A 136 -1.65 2.95 -15.48
CA ARG A 136 -0.59 3.54 -14.65
C ARG A 136 -1.13 4.71 -13.83
N GLU A 137 -1.90 5.59 -14.46
CA GLU A 137 -2.43 6.80 -13.86
C GLU A 137 -3.39 6.47 -12.70
N ALA A 138 -4.35 5.57 -12.93
CA ALA A 138 -5.31 5.14 -11.89
C ALA A 138 -4.61 4.47 -10.70
N VAL A 139 -3.65 3.58 -11.00
CA VAL A 139 -2.88 2.87 -9.97
C VAL A 139 -2.02 3.82 -9.15
N MET A 140 -1.27 4.71 -9.78
CA MET A 140 -0.39 5.64 -9.09
C MET A 140 -1.16 6.75 -8.35
N ALA A 141 -2.35 7.12 -8.81
CA ALA A 141 -3.24 8.02 -8.08
C ALA A 141 -3.67 7.41 -6.73
N TYR A 142 -4.08 6.13 -6.73
CA TYR A 142 -4.41 5.43 -5.50
C TYR A 142 -3.17 5.24 -4.61
N TYR A 143 -2.03 4.84 -5.20
CA TYR A 143 -0.77 4.69 -4.45
C TYR A 143 -0.41 5.97 -3.70
N ALA A 144 -0.45 7.13 -4.39
CA ALA A 144 -0.16 8.42 -3.76
C ALA A 144 -1.12 8.75 -2.62
N ALA A 145 -2.43 8.53 -2.82
CA ALA A 145 -3.44 8.78 -1.79
C ALA A 145 -3.27 7.87 -0.56
N ALA A 146 -3.05 6.57 -0.79
CA ALA A 146 -2.79 5.58 0.25
C ALA A 146 -1.48 5.85 0.99
N PHE A 147 -0.43 6.29 0.29
CA PHE A 147 0.84 6.65 0.91
C PHE A 147 0.71 7.86 1.85
N GLN A 148 -0.04 8.90 1.45
CA GLN A 148 -0.30 10.05 2.34
C GLN A 148 -1.11 9.64 3.57
N LEU A 149 -2.12 8.78 3.40
CA LEU A 149 -2.84 8.19 4.53
C LEU A 149 -1.91 7.39 5.44
N GLY A 150 -1.05 6.55 4.86
CA GLY A 150 -0.06 5.76 5.60
C GLY A 150 0.87 6.64 6.44
N ARG A 151 1.39 7.74 5.88
CA ARG A 151 2.21 8.71 6.63
C ARG A 151 1.45 9.37 7.78
N ARG A 152 0.18 9.73 7.56
CA ARG A 152 -0.68 10.29 8.61
C ARG A 152 -0.90 9.29 9.76
N LEU A 153 -1.14 8.02 9.42
CA LEU A 153 -1.26 6.95 10.43
C LEU A 153 0.07 6.71 11.17
N LEU A 154 1.19 6.67 10.45
CA LEU A 154 2.53 6.52 11.04
C LEU A 154 2.82 7.60 12.08
N ARG A 155 2.46 8.85 11.79
CA ARG A 155 2.60 9.96 12.74
C ARG A 155 1.73 9.78 13.97
N GLY A 156 0.45 9.43 13.78
CA GLY A 156 -0.45 9.10 14.89
C GLY A 156 0.05 7.92 15.75
N PHE A 157 0.67 6.91 15.14
CA PHE A 157 1.30 5.81 15.87
C PHE A 157 2.60 6.22 16.57
N SER A 158 3.38 7.13 15.99
CA SER A 158 4.58 7.68 16.64
C SER A 158 4.20 8.39 17.94
N GLU A 159 3.17 9.23 17.90
CA GLU A 159 2.61 9.87 19.10
C GLU A 159 2.04 8.85 20.09
N ALA A 160 1.34 7.83 19.59
CA ALA A 160 0.79 6.75 20.42
C ALA A 160 1.87 6.02 21.23
N VAL A 161 3.11 5.95 20.75
CA VAL A 161 4.24 5.37 21.47
C VAL A 161 5.12 6.39 22.20
N GLY A 162 4.72 7.67 22.21
CA GLY A 162 5.41 8.75 22.93
C GLY A 162 6.58 9.38 22.18
N LEU A 163 6.62 9.24 20.85
CA LEU A 163 7.58 9.92 19.98
C LEU A 163 6.97 11.21 19.40
N GLU A 164 7.84 12.10 18.91
CA GLU A 164 7.41 13.19 18.04
C GLU A 164 6.68 12.65 16.80
N PRO A 165 5.61 13.30 16.32
CA PRO A 165 4.80 12.77 15.21
C PRO A 165 5.65 12.41 13.98
N THR A 166 6.61 13.25 13.61
CA THR A 166 7.45 13.08 12.42
C THR A 166 8.72 12.28 12.66
N ALA A 167 8.92 11.70 13.85
CA ALA A 167 10.16 11.02 14.23
C ALA A 167 10.57 9.93 13.23
N LEU A 168 9.62 9.27 12.57
CA LEU A 168 9.86 8.17 11.64
C LEU A 168 9.74 8.54 10.16
N ASP A 169 9.41 9.79 9.82
CA ASP A 169 9.20 10.22 8.43
C ASP A 169 10.45 9.98 7.54
N HIS A 170 11.64 10.13 8.12
CA HIS A 170 12.91 9.95 7.42
C HIS A 170 13.20 8.50 7.04
N LEU A 171 12.47 7.52 7.59
CA LEU A 171 12.61 6.10 7.30
C LEU A 171 11.73 5.64 6.13
N VAL A 172 10.78 6.48 5.68
CA VAL A 172 9.76 6.12 4.67
C VAL A 172 9.86 7.00 3.42
N THR A 173 11.07 7.15 2.88
CA THR A 173 11.36 8.01 1.72
C THR A 173 11.21 7.29 0.37
N LYS A 174 11.60 6.00 0.30
CA LYS A 174 11.40 5.09 -0.83
C LYS A 174 10.88 3.74 -0.30
N PRO A 175 9.64 3.69 0.21
CA PRO A 175 9.12 2.48 0.83
C PRO A 175 9.11 1.34 -0.19
N THR A 176 9.82 0.26 0.13
CA THR A 176 9.82 -0.95 -0.67
C THR A 176 8.56 -1.76 -0.38
N SER A 177 7.90 -2.26 -1.43
CA SER A 177 6.99 -3.40 -1.31
C SER A 177 7.72 -4.66 -1.74
N GLN A 178 7.52 -5.75 -1.01
CA GLN A 178 7.75 -7.10 -1.51
C GLN A 178 6.42 -7.65 -1.99
#